data_AF-A0A960DTC1-F1
#
_entry.id   AF-A0A960DTC1-F1
#
_cell.length_a   1.000
_cell.length_b   1.000
_cell.length_c   1.000
_cell.angle_alpha   90.00
_cell.angle_beta   90.00
_cell.angle_gamma   90.00
#
_symmetry.space_group_name_H-M   'P 1'
#
loop_
_entity.id
_entity.type
_entity.pdbx_description
1 polymer ?
#
loop_
_entity_poly.entity_id
_entity_poly.type
_entity_poly.pdbx_seq_one_letter_code
_entity_poly.pdbx_strand_id
1 'polypeptide(L)'
;MEFVCDIDGLERVVGTRLLPALLKSIGVVDEHVAVLLARSPIAIVGYEDADGTRRADAVGGSPGFTVVEAPDRIRLPMPADAAPGGPVSTMYLIPGWREALRINGHLDPSDPAVVVIGEAFVHCGKAVLRSDLWGGPGPAPRASQEGAAPLGPEVRSFLAASRFLVMTSQDAEGAADASPKGDPAGFVQVLDDRTLAVPDRRGNRRTDTFHNLVERPSVSILALVPSDDRVLELRGSARITDDEALRAGMAVRGKVPHAALVLDVEAAALRTSPALGAARLWDPSTYVDVDDLPTAGRIWTDHIKANETSGLKAAAIRLAANGRAVQAGTEIEYQRSLY
;
A
#
# COMPACT_ATOMS: atom_id res chain seq x y z
N MET A 1 -10.91 17.26 17.55
CA MET A 1 -10.70 16.52 16.29
C MET A 1 -11.60 17.08 15.20
N GLU A 2 -11.00 17.92 14.34
CA GLU A 2 -11.61 18.41 13.10
C GLU A 2 -11.15 17.50 11.95
N PHE A 3 -11.98 17.33 10.92
CA PHE A 3 -11.66 16.48 9.77
C PHE A 3 -11.52 17.31 8.50
N VAL A 4 -10.62 16.89 7.63
CA VAL A 4 -10.48 17.42 6.27
C VAL A 4 -11.68 16.98 5.44
N CYS A 5 -12.35 17.93 4.79
CA CYS A 5 -13.59 17.70 4.05
C CYS A 5 -13.49 18.01 2.55
N ASP A 6 -12.39 18.62 2.10
CA ASP A 6 -12.18 19.04 0.72
C ASP A 6 -10.70 18.96 0.31
N ILE A 7 -10.43 19.12 -0.99
CA ILE A 7 -9.09 19.04 -1.55
C ILE A 7 -8.20 20.20 -1.08
N ASP A 8 -8.74 21.41 -0.93
CA ASP A 8 -7.98 22.57 -0.46
C ASP A 8 -7.51 22.39 1.00
N GLY A 9 -8.37 21.85 1.86
CA GLY A 9 -8.03 21.42 3.21
C GLY A 9 -6.98 20.32 3.21
N LEU A 10 -7.13 19.33 2.32
CA LEU A 10 -6.17 18.24 2.19
C LEU A 10 -4.78 18.77 1.82
N GLU A 11 -4.69 19.58 0.77
CA GLU A 11 -3.40 20.11 0.29
C GLU A 11 -2.73 21.05 1.30
N ARG A 12 -3.51 21.73 2.16
CA ARG A 12 -2.95 22.47 3.30
C ARG A 12 -2.29 21.54 4.33
N VAL A 13 -2.84 20.36 4.56
CA VAL A 13 -2.32 19.40 5.55
C VAL A 13 -1.15 18.58 5.01
N VAL A 14 -1.27 18.03 3.80
CA VAL A 14 -0.30 17.05 3.26
C VAL A 14 0.56 17.57 2.12
N GLY A 15 0.27 18.79 1.65
CA GLY A 15 0.91 19.43 0.50
C GLY A 15 0.28 19.02 -0.84
N THR A 16 0.59 19.81 -1.87
CA THR A 16 0.12 19.56 -3.24
C THR A 16 0.84 18.37 -3.88
N ARG A 17 0.15 17.71 -4.81
CA ARG A 17 0.72 16.59 -5.57
C ARG A 17 1.92 17.02 -6.40
N LEU A 18 3.00 16.25 -6.33
CA LEU A 18 4.22 16.54 -7.07
C LEU A 18 4.24 15.81 -8.41
N LEU A 19 4.32 16.57 -9.51
CA LEU A 19 4.34 16.02 -10.87
C LEU A 19 5.40 14.93 -11.09
N PRO A 20 6.67 15.05 -10.64
CA PRO A 20 7.64 13.96 -10.78
C PRO A 20 7.21 12.63 -10.14
N ALA A 21 6.46 12.68 -9.03
CA ALA A 21 5.96 11.48 -8.36
C ALA A 21 4.80 10.82 -9.13
N LEU A 22 4.09 11.58 -9.96
CA LEU A 22 3.04 11.08 -10.86
C LEU A 22 3.64 10.52 -12.16
N LEU A 23 4.69 11.15 -12.69
CA LEU A 23 5.31 10.76 -13.96
C LEU A 23 6.03 9.40 -13.92
N LYS A 24 6.31 8.82 -12.74
CA LYS A 24 6.89 7.47 -12.65
C LYS A 24 5.88 6.33 -12.89
N SER A 25 4.64 6.67 -13.24
CA SER A 25 3.58 5.71 -13.52
C SER A 25 3.49 5.43 -15.02
N ILE A 26 3.31 4.17 -15.40
CA ILE A 26 3.12 3.74 -16.79
C ILE A 26 1.90 2.82 -16.90
N GLY A 27 1.23 2.77 -18.05
CA GLY A 27 0.03 1.93 -18.25
C GLY A 27 0.30 0.48 -18.67
N VAL A 28 1.56 0.03 -18.62
CA VAL A 28 1.98 -1.27 -19.18
C VAL A 28 3.03 -1.97 -18.32
N VAL A 29 3.19 -3.28 -18.54
CA VAL A 29 4.29 -4.10 -18.07
C VAL A 29 5.50 -3.89 -18.98
N ASP A 30 6.50 -3.16 -18.49
CA ASP A 30 7.80 -3.08 -19.12
C ASP A 30 8.73 -4.20 -18.58
N GLU A 31 10.00 -4.19 -19.01
CA GLU A 31 11.00 -5.17 -18.57
C GLU A 31 11.22 -5.15 -17.05
N HIS A 32 11.19 -3.97 -16.43
CA HIS A 32 11.36 -3.83 -14.97
C HIS A 32 10.18 -4.45 -14.23
N VAL A 33 8.95 -4.10 -14.64
CA VAL A 33 7.72 -4.64 -14.05
C VAL A 33 7.66 -6.15 -14.22
N ALA A 34 8.04 -6.69 -15.39
CA ALA A 34 8.08 -8.13 -15.63
C ALA A 34 9.05 -8.86 -14.68
N VAL A 35 10.26 -8.32 -14.47
CA VAL A 35 11.23 -8.87 -13.52
C VAL A 35 10.67 -8.86 -12.10
N LEU A 36 10.07 -7.76 -11.68
CA LEU A 36 9.49 -7.65 -10.34
C LEU A 36 8.30 -8.61 -10.13
N LEU A 37 7.42 -8.76 -11.12
CA LEU A 37 6.33 -9.74 -11.06
C LEU A 37 6.86 -11.17 -10.93
N ALA A 38 7.88 -11.53 -11.72
CA ALA A 38 8.51 -12.85 -11.67
C ALA A 38 9.15 -13.18 -10.30
N ARG A 39 9.56 -12.15 -9.55
CA ARG A 39 10.18 -12.29 -8.21
C ARG A 39 9.19 -12.14 -7.06
N SER A 40 7.99 -11.63 -7.30
CA SER A 40 7.00 -11.38 -6.26
C SER A 40 6.24 -12.67 -5.91
N PRO A 41 6.36 -13.20 -4.69
CA PRO A 41 5.57 -14.35 -4.28
C PRO A 41 4.17 -13.98 -3.82
N ILE A 42 3.93 -12.70 -3.50
CA ILE A 42 2.68 -12.24 -2.92
C ILE A 42 2.28 -10.86 -3.45
N ALA A 43 0.98 -10.62 -3.53
CA ALA A 43 0.40 -9.29 -3.64
C ALA A 43 -0.71 -9.11 -2.61
N ILE A 44 -0.86 -7.88 -2.13
CA ILE A 44 -2.07 -7.44 -1.43
C ILE A 44 -2.96 -6.77 -2.47
N VAL A 45 -4.20 -7.23 -2.58
CA VAL A 45 -5.20 -6.69 -3.50
C VAL A 45 -6.28 -5.93 -2.74
N GLY A 46 -6.68 -4.79 -3.27
CA GLY A 46 -7.90 -4.09 -2.90
C GLY A 46 -8.89 -4.17 -4.04
N TYR A 47 -10.11 -4.60 -3.76
CA TYR A 47 -11.15 -4.81 -4.78
C TYR A 47 -12.54 -4.55 -4.19
N GLU A 48 -13.54 -4.48 -5.05
CA GLU A 48 -14.95 -4.46 -4.67
C GLU A 48 -15.55 -5.84 -4.89
N ASP A 49 -16.28 -6.37 -3.90
CA ASP A 49 -17.03 -7.62 -4.06
C ASP A 49 -18.38 -7.40 -4.76
N ALA A 50 -19.07 -8.48 -5.11
CA ALA A 50 -20.34 -8.42 -5.85
C ALA A 50 -21.45 -7.60 -5.15
N ASP A 51 -21.34 -7.37 -3.83
CA ASP A 51 -22.30 -6.57 -3.06
C ASP A 51 -21.91 -5.08 -3.02
N GLY A 52 -20.83 -4.69 -3.72
CA GLY A 52 -20.31 -3.33 -3.69
C GLY A 52 -19.45 -3.04 -2.46
N THR A 53 -19.06 -4.07 -1.69
CA THR A 53 -18.26 -3.88 -0.49
C THR A 53 -16.78 -3.90 -0.84
N ARG A 54 -16.03 -2.93 -0.32
CA ARG A 54 -14.58 -2.92 -0.48
C ARG A 54 -13.95 -3.99 0.39
N ARG A 55 -12.95 -4.66 -0.19
CA ARG A 55 -12.23 -5.76 0.42
C ARG A 55 -10.73 -5.58 0.25
N ALA A 56 -9.98 -6.21 1.15
CA ALA A 56 -8.55 -6.40 0.99
C ALA A 56 -8.15 -7.84 1.31
N ASP A 57 -7.30 -8.43 0.47
CA ASP A 57 -6.75 -9.77 0.69
C ASP A 57 -5.31 -9.90 0.18
N ALA A 58 -4.60 -10.92 0.65
CA ALA A 58 -3.31 -11.34 0.12
C ALA A 58 -3.52 -12.53 -0.83
N VAL A 59 -2.94 -12.42 -2.03
CA VAL A 59 -3.01 -13.42 -3.09
C VAL A 59 -1.60 -13.84 -3.53
N GLY A 60 -1.51 -15.00 -4.19
CA GLY A 60 -0.25 -15.57 -4.66
C GLY A 60 0.14 -16.80 -3.86
N GLY A 61 1.40 -16.87 -3.45
CA GLY A 61 1.97 -18.02 -2.75
C GLY A 61 3.21 -18.63 -3.41
N SER A 62 3.61 -18.12 -4.58
CA SER A 62 4.86 -18.54 -5.24
C SER A 62 5.41 -17.40 -6.10
N PRO A 63 6.73 -17.18 -6.18
CA PRO A 63 7.31 -16.18 -7.06
C PRO A 63 6.81 -16.34 -8.50
N GLY A 64 6.34 -15.25 -9.12
CA GLY A 64 5.86 -15.28 -10.49
C GLY A 64 4.44 -15.85 -10.65
N PHE A 65 3.63 -15.86 -9.59
CA PHE A 65 2.23 -16.28 -9.67
C PHE A 65 1.36 -15.41 -10.60
N THR A 66 1.79 -14.17 -10.88
CA THR A 66 1.13 -13.28 -11.83
C THR A 66 1.64 -13.56 -13.25
N VAL A 67 0.71 -13.83 -14.17
CA VAL A 67 1.01 -14.07 -15.58
C VAL A 67 0.77 -12.80 -16.38
N VAL A 68 1.73 -12.41 -17.23
CA VAL A 68 1.57 -11.29 -18.17
C VAL A 68 0.90 -11.82 -19.44
N GLU A 69 -0.35 -11.43 -19.69
CA GLU A 69 -1.10 -11.87 -20.88
C GLU A 69 -0.89 -10.93 -22.07
N ALA A 70 -0.75 -9.64 -21.79
CA ALA A 70 -0.43 -8.58 -22.76
C ALA A 70 0.30 -7.44 -22.04
N PRO A 71 0.91 -6.47 -22.75
CA PRO A 71 1.57 -5.34 -22.11
C PRO A 71 0.67 -4.58 -21.12
N ASP A 72 -0.64 -4.50 -21.37
CA ASP A 72 -1.63 -3.81 -20.54
C ASP A 72 -2.49 -4.77 -19.69
N ARG A 73 -2.16 -6.07 -19.64
CA ARG A 73 -2.99 -7.10 -19.01
C ARG A 73 -2.17 -8.12 -18.22
N ILE A 74 -2.54 -8.32 -16.97
CA ILE A 74 -1.99 -9.36 -16.10
C ILE A 74 -3.09 -10.25 -15.54
N ARG A 75 -2.79 -11.53 -15.33
CA ARG A 75 -3.65 -12.48 -14.63
C ARG A 75 -3.07 -12.82 -13.27
N LEU A 76 -3.93 -12.85 -12.26
CA LEU A 76 -3.60 -13.25 -10.89
C LEU A 76 -4.79 -13.96 -10.22
N PRO A 77 -4.58 -14.75 -9.15
CA PRO A 77 -5.65 -15.49 -8.49
C PRO A 77 -6.49 -14.57 -7.60
N MET A 78 -7.41 -13.83 -8.21
CA MET A 78 -8.33 -12.94 -7.51
C MET A 78 -9.32 -13.74 -6.63
N PRO A 79 -9.75 -13.17 -5.49
CA PRO A 79 -10.81 -13.76 -4.69
C PRO A 79 -12.09 -14.00 -5.50
N ALA A 80 -12.79 -15.10 -5.22
CA ALA A 80 -13.94 -15.55 -6.00
C ALA A 80 -15.15 -14.59 -5.93
N ASP A 81 -15.20 -13.73 -4.91
CA ASP A 81 -16.24 -12.72 -4.71
C ASP A 81 -15.95 -11.38 -5.39
N ALA A 82 -14.80 -11.23 -6.07
CA ALA A 82 -14.43 -10.00 -6.75
C ALA A 82 -15.38 -9.65 -7.91
N ALA A 83 -15.86 -8.41 -7.94
CA ALA A 83 -16.83 -7.94 -8.92
C ALA A 83 -16.19 -7.79 -10.32
N PRO A 84 -16.73 -8.45 -11.36
CA PRO A 84 -16.28 -8.25 -12.74
C PRO A 84 -16.38 -6.79 -13.17
N GLY A 85 -15.36 -6.27 -13.87
CA GLY A 85 -15.32 -4.85 -14.26
C GLY A 85 -14.98 -3.88 -13.12
N GLY A 86 -14.91 -4.38 -11.87
CA GLY A 86 -14.69 -3.57 -10.69
C GLY A 86 -13.27 -3.01 -10.60
N PRO A 87 -13.06 -1.92 -9.84
CA PRO A 87 -11.74 -1.34 -9.64
C PRO A 87 -10.86 -2.28 -8.81
N VAL A 88 -9.56 -2.30 -9.12
CA VAL A 88 -8.58 -3.12 -8.40
C VAL A 88 -7.28 -2.36 -8.17
N SER A 89 -6.74 -2.49 -6.97
CA SER A 89 -5.41 -2.01 -6.61
C SER A 89 -4.56 -3.17 -6.15
N THR A 90 -3.27 -3.13 -6.45
CA THR A 90 -2.35 -4.18 -6.00
C THR A 90 -1.07 -3.58 -5.41
N MET A 91 -0.54 -4.25 -4.41
CA MET A 91 0.80 -4.05 -3.87
C MET A 91 1.54 -5.38 -3.79
N TYR A 92 2.49 -5.56 -4.70
CA TYR A 92 3.41 -6.68 -4.71
C TYR A 92 4.55 -6.45 -3.73
N LEU A 93 4.85 -7.48 -2.93
CA LEU A 93 5.96 -7.49 -1.98
C LEU A 93 6.95 -8.57 -2.40
N ILE A 94 8.24 -8.24 -2.33
CA ILE A 94 9.33 -9.19 -2.54
C ILE A 94 10.08 -9.31 -1.21
N PRO A 95 10.17 -10.51 -0.61
CA PRO A 95 10.87 -10.71 0.66
C PRO A 95 12.32 -10.25 0.61
N GLY A 96 12.73 -9.42 1.58
CA GLY A 96 14.06 -8.81 1.63
C GLY A 96 14.19 -7.51 0.82
N TRP A 97 13.27 -7.21 -0.09
CA TRP A 97 13.30 -5.97 -0.88
C TRP A 97 12.57 -4.83 -0.17
N ARG A 98 13.20 -3.66 -0.11
CA ARG A 98 12.66 -2.53 0.66
C ARG A 98 11.55 -1.77 -0.08
N GLU A 99 11.54 -1.77 -1.41
CA GLU A 99 10.48 -1.16 -2.22
C GLU A 99 9.31 -2.13 -2.44
N ALA A 100 8.24 -1.65 -3.07
CA ALA A 100 7.09 -2.45 -3.48
C ALA A 100 6.67 -2.08 -4.91
N LEU A 101 6.17 -3.04 -5.67
CA LEU A 101 5.56 -2.78 -6.98
C LEU A 101 4.06 -2.58 -6.79
N ARG A 102 3.49 -1.57 -7.44
CA ARG A 102 2.05 -1.36 -7.49
C ARG A 102 1.56 -1.43 -8.92
N ILE A 103 0.46 -2.16 -9.12
CA ILE A 103 -0.27 -2.22 -10.40
C ILE A 103 -1.75 -2.04 -10.09
N ASN A 104 -2.36 -0.95 -10.54
CA ASN A 104 -3.78 -0.67 -10.31
C ASN A 104 -4.51 -0.55 -11.64
N GLY A 105 -5.82 -0.72 -11.62
CA GLY A 105 -6.66 -0.70 -12.79
C GLY A 105 -8.05 -1.20 -12.49
N HIS A 106 -8.58 -2.04 -13.37
CA HIS A 106 -9.89 -2.68 -13.20
C HIS A 106 -9.82 -4.15 -13.63
N LEU A 107 -10.74 -4.94 -13.09
CA LEU A 107 -10.92 -6.34 -13.48
C LEU A 107 -11.59 -6.41 -14.85
N ASP A 108 -11.21 -7.39 -15.67
CA ASP A 108 -11.89 -7.61 -16.94
C ASP A 108 -13.34 -8.08 -16.67
N PRO A 109 -14.36 -7.47 -17.31
CA PRO A 109 -15.76 -7.86 -17.12
C PRO A 109 -16.07 -9.31 -17.50
N SER A 110 -15.28 -9.91 -18.38
CA SER A 110 -15.46 -11.29 -18.84
C SER A 110 -14.64 -12.31 -18.04
N ASP A 111 -13.58 -11.88 -17.37
CA ASP A 111 -12.71 -12.71 -16.54
C ASP A 111 -12.11 -11.91 -15.37
N PRO A 112 -12.70 -11.97 -14.17
CA PRO A 112 -12.23 -11.23 -13.00
C PRO A 112 -10.83 -11.62 -12.51
N ALA A 113 -10.20 -12.67 -13.06
CA ALA A 113 -8.80 -12.98 -12.78
C ALA A 113 -7.82 -12.14 -13.62
N VAL A 114 -8.30 -11.41 -14.64
CA VAL A 114 -7.51 -10.52 -15.48
C VAL A 114 -7.67 -9.08 -15.00
N VAL A 115 -6.54 -8.40 -14.78
CA VAL A 115 -6.46 -6.97 -14.49
C VAL A 115 -6.04 -6.25 -15.76
N VAL A 116 -6.87 -5.30 -16.19
CA VAL A 116 -6.51 -4.30 -17.19
C VAL A 116 -5.79 -3.17 -16.48
N ILE A 117 -4.53 -2.95 -16.84
CA ILE A 117 -3.63 -2.04 -16.15
C ILE A 117 -4.03 -0.59 -16.47
N GLY A 118 -4.35 0.18 -15.43
CA GLY A 118 -4.44 1.63 -15.50
C GLY A 118 -3.10 2.29 -15.16
N GLU A 119 -2.34 1.67 -14.25
CA GLU A 119 -1.00 2.11 -13.90
C GLU A 119 -0.13 1.04 -13.24
N ALA A 120 1.18 1.14 -13.46
CA ALA A 120 2.23 0.34 -12.85
C ALA A 120 3.41 1.23 -12.43
N PHE A 121 3.88 1.08 -11.19
CA PHE A 121 5.02 1.84 -10.67
C PHE A 121 5.62 1.24 -9.41
N VAL A 122 6.90 1.54 -9.17
CA VAL A 122 7.57 1.21 -7.90
C VAL A 122 7.27 2.25 -6.83
N HIS A 123 6.70 1.80 -5.72
CA HIS A 123 6.41 2.56 -4.52
C HIS A 123 7.66 2.65 -3.61
N CYS A 124 7.85 3.78 -2.93
CA CYS A 124 9.03 4.00 -2.11
C CYS A 124 9.03 3.11 -0.85
N GLY A 125 10.22 2.66 -0.42
CA GLY A 125 10.37 1.69 0.65
C GLY A 125 10.24 2.22 2.08
N LYS A 126 9.90 3.50 2.28
CA LYS A 126 9.90 4.10 3.63
C LYS A 126 9.00 3.37 4.63
N ALA A 127 7.82 2.88 4.20
CA ALA A 127 6.93 2.12 5.07
C ALA A 127 7.56 0.80 5.51
N VAL A 128 8.12 0.03 4.56
CA VAL A 128 8.82 -1.24 4.79
C VAL A 128 10.04 -1.05 5.71
N LEU A 129 10.82 0.01 5.50
CA LEU A 129 11.98 0.35 6.32
C LEU A 129 11.60 0.77 7.74
N ARG A 130 10.57 1.60 7.92
CA ARG A 130 10.10 2.02 9.25
C ARG A 130 9.47 0.89 10.05
N SER A 131 8.80 -0.03 9.36
CA SER A 131 8.17 -1.20 9.97
C SER A 131 9.16 -2.31 10.28
N ASP A 132 10.37 -2.24 9.74
CA ASP A 132 11.34 -3.34 9.79
C ASP A 132 10.70 -4.66 9.32
N LEU A 133 9.98 -4.61 8.18
CA LEU A 133 9.10 -5.71 7.74
C LEU A 133 9.85 -7.03 7.58
N TRP A 134 11.09 -6.95 7.12
CA TRP A 134 11.98 -8.08 6.83
C TRP A 134 13.07 -8.29 7.89
N GLY A 135 13.09 -7.50 8.97
CA GLY A 135 14.14 -7.53 9.99
C GLY A 135 14.06 -8.70 10.99
N GLY A 136 13.14 -9.63 10.76
CA GLY A 136 12.90 -10.78 11.62
C GLY A 136 11.66 -10.63 12.51
N PRO A 137 11.48 -11.55 13.47
CA PRO A 137 10.25 -11.65 14.24
C PRO A 137 10.00 -10.42 15.09
N GLY A 138 8.72 -10.01 15.14
CA GLY A 138 8.25 -8.97 16.03
C GLY A 138 7.57 -9.52 17.29
N PRO A 139 6.94 -8.65 18.09
CA PRO A 139 6.02 -9.13 19.11
C PRO A 139 4.91 -9.94 18.45
N ALA A 140 4.62 -11.12 18.99
CA ALA A 140 3.50 -11.93 18.53
C ALA A 140 2.17 -11.42 19.12
N PRO A 141 1.04 -11.58 18.41
CA PRO A 141 -0.27 -11.36 19.00
C PRO A 141 -0.47 -12.28 20.21
N ARG A 142 -1.02 -11.75 21.30
CA ARG A 142 -1.38 -12.50 22.49
C ARG A 142 -2.67 -13.28 22.21
N ALA A 143 -2.77 -14.48 22.76
CA ALA A 143 -4.01 -15.23 22.73
C ALA A 143 -5.11 -14.47 23.49
N SER A 144 -6.27 -14.35 22.86
CA SER A 144 -7.45 -13.71 23.43
C SER A 144 -8.70 -14.26 22.78
N GLN A 145 -9.84 -14.13 23.46
CA GLN A 145 -11.13 -14.53 22.91
C GLN A 145 -11.66 -13.48 21.94
N GLU A 146 -12.46 -13.94 20.99
CA GLU A 146 -13.24 -13.08 20.10
C GLU A 146 -14.16 -12.16 20.93
N GLY A 147 -14.25 -10.89 20.53
CA GLY A 147 -15.10 -9.90 21.16
C GLY A 147 -16.31 -9.56 20.29
N ALA A 148 -17.40 -9.10 20.90
CA ALA A 148 -18.60 -8.70 20.16
C ALA A 148 -18.44 -7.39 19.36
N ALA A 149 -17.48 -6.56 19.74
CA ALA A 149 -17.17 -5.31 19.03
C ALA A 149 -16.15 -5.55 17.90
N PRO A 150 -16.21 -4.78 16.80
CA PRO A 150 -15.24 -4.89 15.70
C PRO A 150 -13.77 -4.78 16.14
N LEU A 151 -13.47 -3.94 17.14
CA LEU A 151 -12.14 -3.84 17.75
C LEU A 151 -12.08 -4.58 19.08
N GLY A 152 -12.53 -5.83 19.08
CA GLY A 152 -12.43 -6.74 20.24
C GLY A 152 -10.99 -7.10 20.63
N PRO A 153 -10.81 -7.86 21.73
CA PRO A 153 -9.49 -8.17 22.28
C PRO A 153 -8.51 -8.80 21.29
N GLU A 154 -8.98 -9.72 20.43
CA GLU A 154 -8.15 -10.39 19.42
C GLU A 154 -7.65 -9.44 18.34
N VAL A 155 -8.54 -8.58 17.83
CA VAL A 155 -8.20 -7.55 16.84
C VAL A 155 -7.21 -6.55 17.43
N ARG A 156 -7.45 -6.07 18.66
CA ARG A 156 -6.53 -5.17 19.37
C ARG A 156 -5.16 -5.81 19.57
N SER A 157 -5.12 -7.10 19.92
CA SER A 157 -3.86 -7.79 20.10
C SER A 157 -3.09 -7.98 18.80
N PHE A 158 -3.78 -8.23 17.69
CA PHE A 158 -3.15 -8.32 16.38
C PHE A 158 -2.61 -6.96 15.92
N LEU A 159 -3.39 -5.89 16.08
CA LEU A 159 -2.96 -4.52 15.78
C LEU A 159 -1.77 -4.07 16.62
N ALA A 160 -1.70 -4.45 17.90
CA ALA A 160 -0.57 -4.16 18.77
C ALA A 160 0.73 -4.85 18.33
N ALA A 161 0.62 -6.00 17.66
CA ALA A 161 1.75 -6.73 17.08
C ALA A 161 2.12 -6.24 15.67
N SER A 162 1.15 -5.67 14.94
CA SER A 162 1.31 -5.28 13.55
C SER A 162 2.30 -4.11 13.40
N ARG A 163 3.13 -4.22 12.36
CA ARG A 163 4.12 -3.22 11.97
C ARG A 163 3.84 -2.63 10.59
N PHE A 164 3.02 -3.30 9.79
CA PHE A 164 2.77 -2.96 8.41
C PHE A 164 1.32 -3.23 8.04
N LEU A 165 0.72 -2.31 7.30
CA LEU A 165 -0.60 -2.50 6.71
C LEU A 165 -0.63 -1.93 5.30
N VAL A 166 -1.53 -2.45 4.48
CA VAL A 166 -1.88 -1.86 3.19
C VAL A 166 -3.33 -1.42 3.25
N MET A 167 -3.55 -0.14 2.99
CA MET A 167 -4.86 0.46 2.93
C MET A 167 -5.28 0.63 1.49
N THR A 168 -6.50 0.18 1.18
CA THR A 168 -7.07 0.21 -0.16
C THR A 168 -8.21 1.22 -0.20
N SER A 169 -8.26 2.05 -1.25
CA SER A 169 -9.32 3.04 -1.46
C SER A 169 -9.60 3.21 -2.95
N GLN A 170 -10.70 3.90 -3.28
CA GLN A 170 -11.07 4.26 -4.66
C GLN A 170 -11.82 5.58 -4.66
N ASP A 171 -11.58 6.40 -5.67
CA ASP A 171 -12.29 7.67 -5.91
C ASP A 171 -13.70 7.46 -6.49
N ALA A 172 -14.36 8.55 -6.90
CA ALA A 172 -15.69 8.50 -7.49
C ALA A 172 -15.77 7.76 -8.84
N GLU A 173 -14.69 7.82 -9.61
CA GLU A 173 -14.55 7.28 -10.96
C GLU A 173 -13.99 5.85 -11.00
N GLY A 174 -13.54 5.31 -9.87
CA GLY A 174 -13.03 3.94 -9.74
C GLY A 174 -11.51 3.83 -9.81
N ALA A 175 -10.74 4.92 -9.70
CA ALA A 175 -9.30 4.83 -9.56
C ALA A 175 -8.92 4.27 -8.19
N ALA A 176 -8.52 3.00 -8.15
CA ALA A 176 -8.13 2.32 -6.94
C ALA A 176 -6.67 2.56 -6.55
N ASP A 177 -6.41 2.60 -5.24
CA ASP A 177 -5.09 2.83 -4.65
C ASP A 177 -4.81 1.82 -3.53
N ALA A 178 -3.57 1.29 -3.47
CA ALA A 178 -3.07 0.42 -2.40
C ALA A 178 -1.86 1.08 -1.71
N SER A 179 -2.06 1.58 -0.50
CA SER A 179 -1.14 2.47 0.20
C SER A 179 -0.52 1.81 1.43
N PRO A 180 0.80 1.58 1.46
CA PRO A 180 1.43 0.97 2.61
C PRO A 180 1.58 1.98 3.75
N LYS A 181 1.29 1.55 4.97
CA LYS A 181 1.66 2.26 6.20
C LYS A 181 2.53 1.32 7.03
N GLY A 182 3.58 1.87 7.61
CA GLY A 182 4.55 1.07 8.35
C GLY A 182 5.34 1.92 9.33
N ASP A 183 5.50 1.36 10.53
CA ASP A 183 6.13 1.91 11.72
C ASP A 183 6.40 0.77 12.73
N PRO A 184 7.09 1.03 13.86
CA PRO A 184 7.26 0.03 14.91
C PRO A 184 5.93 -0.59 15.38
N ALA A 185 5.99 -1.79 15.96
CA ALA A 185 4.80 -2.54 16.35
C ALA A 185 3.86 -1.72 17.26
N GLY A 186 2.56 -1.79 16.98
CA GLY A 186 1.53 -1.06 17.73
C GLY A 186 1.40 0.41 17.33
N PHE A 187 1.86 0.78 16.13
CA PHE A 187 1.74 2.16 15.62
C PHE A 187 0.29 2.59 15.32
N VAL A 188 -0.63 1.62 15.16
CA VAL A 188 -2.06 1.88 15.05
C VAL A 188 -2.63 2.14 16.45
N GLN A 189 -3.20 3.33 16.65
CA GLN A 189 -3.83 3.69 17.91
C GLN A 189 -5.30 3.30 17.90
N VAL A 190 -5.70 2.37 18.75
CA VAL A 190 -7.12 2.07 18.93
C VAL A 190 -7.72 3.05 19.94
N LEU A 191 -8.67 3.87 19.49
CA LEU A 191 -9.24 4.97 20.27
C LEU A 191 -10.43 4.50 21.13
N ASP A 192 -11.25 3.61 20.59
CA ASP A 192 -12.38 2.98 21.27
C ASP A 192 -12.70 1.62 20.63
N ASP A 193 -13.88 1.03 20.89
CA ASP A 193 -14.26 -0.30 20.41
C ASP A 193 -14.59 -0.39 18.90
N ARG A 194 -14.60 0.74 18.21
CA ARG A 194 -14.85 0.84 16.77
C ARG A 194 -13.93 1.81 16.05
N THR A 195 -13.28 2.72 16.74
CA THR A 195 -12.44 3.75 16.12
C THR A 195 -10.97 3.43 16.32
N LEU A 196 -10.20 3.51 15.24
CA LEU A 196 -8.73 3.49 15.29
C LEU A 196 -8.15 4.65 14.49
N ALA A 197 -6.88 4.93 14.73
CA ALA A 197 -6.14 5.94 14.00
C ALA A 197 -4.78 5.41 13.51
N VAL A 198 -4.44 5.74 12.27
CA VAL A 198 -3.23 5.34 11.56
C VAL A 198 -2.41 6.59 11.24
N PRO A 199 -1.12 6.66 11.61
CA PRO A 199 -0.28 7.82 11.33
C PRO A 199 0.03 7.94 9.83
N ASP A 200 -0.04 9.17 9.32
CA ASP A 200 0.45 9.49 7.99
C ASP A 200 1.79 10.23 8.05
N ARG A 201 2.84 9.53 7.61
CA ARG A 201 4.21 10.04 7.60
C ARG A 201 4.56 10.66 6.26
N ARG A 202 5.48 11.61 6.28
CA ARG A 202 5.87 12.34 5.06
C ARG A 202 6.44 11.38 4.01
N GLY A 203 5.70 11.26 2.91
CA GLY A 203 6.07 10.48 1.73
C GLY A 203 6.46 11.36 0.54
N ASN A 204 6.19 10.86 -0.66
CA ASN A 204 6.47 11.52 -1.95
C ASN A 204 5.37 12.51 -2.40
N ARG A 205 4.41 12.81 -1.52
CA ARG A 205 3.23 13.66 -1.81
C ARG A 205 2.46 13.25 -3.06
N ARG A 206 2.30 11.94 -3.27
CA ARG A 206 1.40 11.43 -4.31
C ARG A 206 -0.07 11.43 -3.84
N THR A 207 -0.28 11.10 -2.55
CA THR A 207 -1.52 11.31 -1.78
C THR A 207 -2.81 10.76 -2.41
N ASP A 208 -2.74 9.79 -3.32
CA ASP A 208 -3.91 9.18 -3.99
C ASP A 208 -4.98 8.72 -3.01
N THR A 209 -4.59 7.92 -2.01
CA THR A 209 -5.51 7.45 -0.96
C THR A 209 -6.31 8.59 -0.35
N PHE A 210 -5.68 9.75 -0.13
CA PHE A 210 -6.30 10.85 0.58
C PHE A 210 -7.24 11.68 -0.29
N HIS A 211 -6.95 11.81 -1.58
CA HIS A 211 -7.93 12.39 -2.51
C HIS A 211 -9.14 11.46 -2.65
N ASN A 212 -8.90 10.16 -2.79
CA ASN A 212 -9.96 9.16 -2.84
C ASN A 212 -10.87 9.28 -1.61
N LEU A 213 -10.30 9.49 -0.41
CA LEU A 213 -11.06 9.64 0.84
C LEU A 213 -11.92 10.89 0.94
N VAL A 214 -11.48 12.00 0.33
CA VAL A 214 -12.28 13.23 0.29
C VAL A 214 -13.57 13.00 -0.51
N GLU A 215 -13.50 12.20 -1.57
CA GLU A 215 -14.63 11.88 -2.43
C GLU A 215 -15.46 10.69 -1.95
N ARG A 216 -14.77 9.64 -1.46
CA ARG A 216 -15.33 8.39 -0.98
C ARG A 216 -14.57 7.91 0.26
N PRO A 217 -15.15 8.03 1.48
CA PRO A 217 -14.45 7.70 2.72
C PRO A 217 -14.26 6.20 2.96
N SER A 218 -14.90 5.34 2.17
CA SER A 218 -14.85 3.89 2.37
C SER A 218 -13.47 3.31 2.00
N VAL A 219 -12.92 2.49 2.90
CA VAL A 219 -11.62 1.82 2.75
C VAL A 219 -11.63 0.40 3.26
N SER A 220 -10.64 -0.38 2.82
CA SER A 220 -10.25 -1.62 3.49
C SER A 220 -8.78 -1.56 3.87
N ILE A 221 -8.40 -2.26 4.93
CA ILE A 221 -7.02 -2.36 5.41
C ILE A 221 -6.70 -3.82 5.58
N LEU A 222 -5.56 -4.27 5.06
CA LEU A 222 -4.96 -5.55 5.41
C LEU A 222 -3.71 -5.32 6.27
N ALA A 223 -3.77 -5.69 7.54
CA ALA A 223 -2.66 -5.59 8.48
C ALA A 223 -1.88 -6.90 8.56
N LEU A 224 -0.56 -6.79 8.64
CA LEU A 224 0.39 -7.90 8.71
C LEU A 224 1.20 -7.86 10.01
N VAL A 225 1.59 -9.05 10.49
CA VAL A 225 2.52 -9.22 11.60
C VAL A 225 3.67 -10.11 11.11
N PRO A 226 4.93 -9.64 11.14
CA PRO A 226 6.05 -10.50 10.78
C PRO A 226 6.08 -11.77 11.62
N SER A 227 6.28 -12.92 10.97
CA SER A 227 6.25 -14.27 11.56
C SER A 227 4.86 -14.82 11.94
N ASP A 228 3.78 -14.18 11.49
CA ASP A 228 2.40 -14.70 11.61
C ASP A 228 1.78 -14.79 10.21
N ASP A 229 1.29 -15.97 9.83
CA ASP A 229 0.63 -16.17 8.52
C ASP A 229 -0.83 -15.73 8.53
N ARG A 230 -1.35 -15.24 9.66
CA ARG A 230 -2.65 -14.59 9.72
C ARG A 230 -2.57 -13.15 9.22
N VAL A 231 -3.70 -12.70 8.69
CA VAL A 231 -3.94 -11.33 8.24
C VAL A 231 -5.21 -10.81 8.89
N LEU A 232 -5.22 -9.52 9.23
CA LEU A 232 -6.39 -8.84 9.73
C LEU A 232 -6.91 -7.89 8.65
N GLU A 233 -8.10 -8.18 8.13
CA GLU A 233 -8.87 -7.27 7.30
C GLU A 233 -9.72 -6.36 8.19
N LEU A 234 -9.67 -5.05 7.95
CA LEU A 234 -10.54 -4.05 8.55
C LEU A 234 -11.26 -3.29 7.46
N ARG A 235 -12.55 -3.05 7.63
CA ARG A 235 -13.38 -2.31 6.67
C ARG A 235 -14.16 -1.22 7.38
N GLY A 236 -14.34 -0.10 6.71
CA GLY A 236 -15.22 0.96 7.17
C GLY A 236 -14.93 2.31 6.52
N SER A 237 -15.17 3.36 7.28
CA SER A 237 -15.13 4.74 6.78
C SER A 237 -13.99 5.53 7.43
N ALA A 238 -13.06 6.01 6.61
CA ALA A 238 -11.89 6.76 7.04
C ALA A 238 -11.98 8.26 6.73
N ARG A 239 -11.39 9.07 7.61
CA ARG A 239 -11.24 10.53 7.44
C ARG A 239 -9.86 10.98 7.86
N ILE A 240 -9.44 12.13 7.36
CA ILE A 240 -8.11 12.69 7.61
C ILE A 240 -8.24 13.82 8.63
N THR A 241 -7.32 13.89 9.58
CA THR A 241 -7.23 14.96 10.57
C THR A 241 -5.78 15.38 10.79
N ASP A 242 -5.57 16.65 11.10
CA ASP A 242 -4.31 17.21 11.57
C ASP A 242 -4.34 17.56 13.08
N ASP A 243 -5.30 17.00 13.82
CA ASP A 243 -5.46 17.15 15.27
C ASP A 243 -4.11 16.95 16.00
N GLU A 244 -3.67 17.99 16.70
CA GLU A 244 -2.35 18.06 17.29
C GLU A 244 -2.15 17.00 18.39
N ALA A 245 -3.15 16.82 19.25
CA ALA A 245 -3.06 15.89 20.38
C ALA A 245 -3.00 14.45 19.90
N LEU A 246 -3.84 14.08 18.92
CA LEU A 246 -3.84 12.74 18.34
C LEU A 246 -2.50 12.43 17.67
N ARG A 247 -1.99 13.34 16.83
CA ARG A 247 -0.70 13.14 16.14
C ARG A 247 0.47 13.10 17.11
N ALA A 248 0.48 13.94 18.15
CA ALA A 248 1.52 13.92 19.17
C ALA A 248 1.63 12.54 19.85
N GLY A 249 0.50 11.86 20.09
CA GLY A 249 0.47 10.50 20.61
C GLY A 249 1.13 9.47 19.67
N MET A 250 1.22 9.73 18.37
CA MET A 250 1.76 8.83 17.35
C MET A 250 3.24 9.13 17.00
N ALA A 251 3.91 9.94 17.81
CA ALA A 251 5.29 10.29 17.59
C ALA A 251 6.21 9.06 17.68
N VAL A 252 7.09 8.89 16.69
CA VAL A 252 8.15 7.88 16.73
C VAL A 252 9.48 8.60 16.64
N ARG A 253 10.40 8.31 17.56
CA ARG A 253 11.72 8.97 17.64
C ARG A 253 11.62 10.51 17.63
N GLY A 254 10.62 11.05 18.34
CA GLY A 254 10.36 12.49 18.41
C GLY A 254 9.83 13.13 17.12
N LYS A 255 9.44 12.33 16.12
CA LYS A 255 8.85 12.79 14.86
C LYS A 255 7.35 12.50 14.85
N VAL A 256 6.59 13.59 14.88
CA VAL A 256 5.12 13.59 14.82
C VAL A 256 4.69 13.41 13.35
N PRO A 257 3.73 12.52 13.04
CA PRO A 257 3.16 12.42 11.70
C PRO A 257 2.49 13.74 11.29
N HIS A 258 2.43 14.02 9.99
CA HIS A 258 1.87 15.30 9.53
C HIS A 258 0.33 15.28 9.47
N ALA A 259 -0.26 14.10 9.33
CA ALA A 259 -1.69 13.85 9.45
C ALA A 259 -1.94 12.52 10.17
N ALA A 260 -3.17 12.30 10.62
CA ALA A 260 -3.66 11.00 11.04
C ALA A 260 -4.90 10.63 10.20
N LEU A 261 -5.02 9.36 9.87
CA LEU A 261 -6.24 8.79 9.32
C LEU A 261 -7.02 8.14 10.45
N VAL A 262 -8.28 8.51 10.61
CA VAL A 262 -9.19 7.95 11.61
C VAL A 262 -10.21 7.09 10.89
N LEU A 263 -10.28 5.81 11.26
CA LEU A 263 -11.18 4.81 10.68
C LEU A 263 -12.27 4.46 11.70
N ASP A 264 -13.53 4.67 11.33
CA ASP A 264 -14.66 4.00 11.96
C ASP A 264 -14.78 2.60 11.35
N VAL A 265 -14.52 1.58 12.18
CA VAL A 265 -14.49 0.18 11.78
C VAL A 265 -15.90 -0.39 11.82
N GLU A 266 -16.35 -0.83 10.66
CA GLU A 266 -17.65 -1.48 10.46
C GLU A 266 -17.52 -3.00 10.58
N ALA A 267 -16.39 -3.56 10.13
CA ALA A 267 -16.10 -4.98 10.23
C ALA A 267 -14.60 -5.26 10.36
N ALA A 268 -14.27 -6.32 11.09
CA ALA A 268 -12.91 -6.83 11.24
C ALA A 268 -12.93 -8.35 11.03
N ALA A 269 -11.97 -8.88 10.29
CA ALA A 269 -11.82 -10.31 10.05
C ALA A 269 -10.36 -10.72 10.18
N LEU A 270 -10.04 -11.47 11.23
CA LEU A 270 -8.73 -12.11 11.40
C LEU A 270 -8.79 -13.53 10.86
N ARG A 271 -7.87 -13.89 9.97
CA ARG A 271 -7.85 -15.21 9.33
C ARG A 271 -6.44 -15.62 8.93
N THR A 272 -6.19 -16.92 8.85
CA THR A 272 -4.98 -17.45 8.22
C THR A 272 -5.01 -17.16 6.72
N SER A 273 -3.91 -16.66 6.17
CA SER A 273 -3.75 -16.47 4.73
C SER A 273 -3.00 -17.64 4.10
N PRO A 274 -3.62 -18.40 3.18
CA PRO A 274 -2.92 -19.43 2.42
C PRO A 274 -1.75 -18.86 1.58
N ALA A 275 -1.89 -17.63 1.08
CA ALA A 275 -0.87 -16.99 0.25
C ALA A 275 0.40 -16.68 1.06
N LEU A 276 0.27 -16.20 2.31
CA LEU A 276 1.43 -15.94 3.19
C LEU A 276 2.19 -17.22 3.50
N GLY A 277 1.47 -18.27 3.91
CA GLY A 277 2.07 -19.57 4.23
C GLY A 277 2.73 -20.23 3.03
N ALA A 278 2.06 -20.24 1.87
CA ALA A 278 2.62 -20.78 0.62
C ALA A 278 3.87 -20.00 0.17
N ALA A 279 3.85 -18.67 0.28
CA ALA A 279 4.98 -17.81 -0.03
C ALA A 279 6.17 -18.00 0.92
N ARG A 280 5.97 -18.65 2.09
CA ARG A 280 6.92 -18.66 3.21
C ARG A 280 7.42 -17.23 3.47
N LEU A 281 6.49 -16.28 3.54
CA LEU A 281 6.76 -14.84 3.47
C LEU A 281 7.80 -14.38 4.51
N TRP A 282 7.79 -15.01 5.67
CA TRP A 282 8.62 -14.66 6.82
C TRP A 282 9.91 -15.47 6.95
N ASP A 283 10.19 -16.38 6.02
CA ASP A 283 11.37 -17.24 6.04
C ASP A 283 12.55 -16.56 5.34
N PRO A 284 13.63 -16.18 6.04
CA PRO A 284 14.76 -15.48 5.43
C PRO A 284 15.45 -16.27 4.30
N SER A 285 15.28 -17.59 4.24
CA SER A 285 15.83 -18.42 3.16
C SER A 285 15.15 -18.21 1.81
N THR A 286 13.99 -17.56 1.78
CA THR A 286 13.27 -17.21 0.54
C THR A 286 13.58 -15.78 0.06
N TYR A 287 14.37 -15.02 0.83
CA TYR A 287 14.64 -13.63 0.52
C TYR A 287 15.55 -13.56 -0.69
N VAL A 288 15.19 -12.68 -1.62
CA VAL A 288 15.99 -12.48 -2.83
C VAL A 288 17.23 -11.68 -2.51
N ASP A 289 18.31 -11.92 -3.24
CA ASP A 289 19.42 -10.98 -3.26
C ASP A 289 18.93 -9.68 -3.91
N VAL A 290 19.00 -8.57 -3.16
CA VAL A 290 18.50 -7.28 -3.63
C VAL A 290 19.34 -6.74 -4.79
N ASP A 291 20.58 -7.21 -4.95
CA ASP A 291 21.45 -6.85 -6.07
C ASP A 291 20.99 -7.51 -7.39
N ASP A 292 20.15 -8.56 -7.33
CA ASP A 292 19.51 -9.18 -8.50
C ASP A 292 18.27 -8.41 -8.99
N LEU A 293 17.84 -7.38 -8.27
CA LEU A 293 16.66 -6.58 -8.62
C LEU A 293 17.05 -5.25 -9.30
N PRO A 294 16.23 -4.75 -10.24
CA PRO A 294 16.44 -3.42 -10.79
C PRO A 294 16.34 -2.36 -9.68
N THR A 295 17.27 -1.40 -9.69
CA THR A 295 17.26 -0.33 -8.68
C THR A 295 16.10 0.63 -8.90
N ALA A 296 15.48 1.09 -7.80
CA ALA A 296 14.36 2.04 -7.87
C ALA A 296 14.67 3.28 -8.72
N GLY A 297 15.90 3.82 -8.65
CA GLY A 297 16.30 4.98 -9.46
C GLY A 297 16.38 4.69 -10.96
N ARG A 298 16.75 3.46 -11.37
CA ARG A 298 16.70 3.03 -12.77
C ARG A 298 15.25 2.94 -13.24
N ILE A 299 14.42 2.21 -12.51
CA ILE A 299 13.01 2.01 -12.84
C ILE A 299 12.27 3.34 -12.95
N TRP A 300 12.41 4.22 -11.95
CA TRP A 300 11.75 5.53 -11.98
C TRP A 300 12.19 6.39 -13.16
N THR A 301 13.47 6.34 -13.53
CA THR A 301 13.96 7.11 -14.68
C THR A 301 13.36 6.60 -15.98
N ASP A 302 13.32 5.29 -16.16
CA ASP A 302 12.81 4.68 -17.38
C ASP A 302 11.29 4.87 -17.48
N HIS A 303 10.56 4.71 -16.36
CA HIS A 303 9.12 5.01 -16.29
C HIS A 303 8.82 6.49 -16.55
N ILE A 304 9.59 7.43 -15.97
CA ILE A 304 9.42 8.86 -16.24
C ILE A 304 9.56 9.12 -17.74
N LYS A 305 10.58 8.56 -18.39
CA LYS A 305 10.81 8.73 -19.83
C LYS A 305 9.71 8.11 -20.69
N ALA A 306 9.16 6.98 -20.28
CA ALA A 306 8.08 6.27 -20.97
C ALA A 306 6.69 6.89 -20.73
N ASN A 307 6.53 7.72 -19.70
CA ASN A 307 5.24 8.29 -19.34
C ASN A 307 4.69 9.26 -20.41
N GLU A 308 3.44 9.04 -20.80
CA GLU A 308 2.76 9.72 -21.90
C GLU A 308 2.08 11.05 -21.51
N THR A 309 2.21 11.50 -20.26
CA THR A 309 1.60 12.76 -19.81
C THR A 309 2.08 13.93 -20.67
N SER A 310 1.11 14.65 -21.23
CA SER A 310 1.38 15.80 -22.11
C SER A 310 1.79 17.06 -21.33
N GLY A 311 2.35 18.05 -22.04
CA GLY A 311 2.66 19.37 -21.50
C GLY A 311 4.15 19.67 -21.31
N LEU A 312 4.50 20.96 -21.37
CA LEU A 312 5.89 21.44 -21.37
C LEU A 312 6.67 21.04 -20.12
N LYS A 313 6.03 21.11 -18.94
CA LYS A 313 6.66 20.71 -17.67
C LYS A 313 6.98 19.23 -17.65
N ALA A 314 6.06 18.37 -18.10
CA ALA A 314 6.28 16.92 -18.18
C ALA A 314 7.41 16.59 -19.16
N ALA A 315 7.42 17.21 -20.35
CA ALA A 315 8.48 17.04 -21.33
C ALA A 315 9.87 17.45 -20.78
N ALA A 316 9.96 18.57 -20.07
CA ALA A 316 11.20 19.02 -19.44
C ALA A 316 11.70 18.03 -18.37
N ILE A 317 10.81 17.49 -17.53
CA ILE A 317 11.17 16.48 -16.52
C ILE A 317 11.70 15.20 -17.19
N ARG A 318 11.04 14.73 -18.27
CA ARG A 318 11.49 13.55 -19.03
C ARG A 318 12.91 13.72 -19.58
N LEU A 319 13.22 14.89 -20.14
CA LEU A 319 14.54 15.20 -20.67
C LEU A 319 15.62 15.28 -19.58
N ALA A 320 15.26 15.72 -18.37
CA ALA A 320 16.19 15.87 -17.26
C ALA A 320 16.39 14.60 -16.42
N ALA A 321 15.59 13.54 -16.62
CA ALA A 321 15.59 12.34 -15.79
C ALA A 321 16.92 11.55 -15.91
N ASN A 322 17.61 11.38 -14.79
CA ASN A 322 18.90 10.68 -14.70
C ASN A 322 18.90 9.66 -13.55
N GLY A 323 19.09 8.37 -13.87
CA GLY A 323 19.00 7.28 -12.90
C GLY A 323 19.96 7.36 -11.73
N ARG A 324 21.20 7.82 -11.93
CA ARG A 324 22.18 7.96 -10.84
C ARG A 324 21.78 9.09 -9.90
N ALA A 325 21.34 10.21 -10.43
CA ALA A 325 20.88 11.35 -9.63
C ALA A 325 19.60 11.00 -8.84
N VAL A 326 18.65 10.33 -9.49
CA VAL A 326 17.41 9.86 -8.83
C VAL A 326 17.74 8.86 -7.71
N GLN A 327 18.61 7.88 -7.97
CA GLN A 327 19.03 6.91 -6.96
C GLN A 327 19.71 7.59 -5.76
N ALA A 328 20.67 8.48 -6.02
CA ALA A 328 21.39 9.20 -4.96
C ALA A 328 20.45 10.09 -4.14
N GLY A 329 19.52 10.80 -4.80
CA GLY A 329 18.52 11.62 -4.13
C GLY A 329 17.59 10.79 -3.23
N THR A 330 17.19 9.61 -3.69
CA THR A 330 16.33 8.68 -2.94
C THR A 330 17.03 8.17 -1.68
N GLU A 331 18.30 7.76 -1.81
CA GLU A 331 19.07 7.25 -0.68
C GLU A 331 19.33 8.34 0.37
N ILE A 332 19.64 9.56 -0.08
CA ILE A 332 19.74 10.74 0.81
C ILE A 332 18.41 11.00 1.52
N GLU A 333 17.29 10.90 0.81
CA GLU A 333 15.95 11.10 1.39
C GLU A 333 15.63 10.03 2.45
N TYR A 334 15.96 8.76 2.18
CA TYR A 334 15.76 7.67 3.14
C TYR A 334 16.61 7.85 4.39
N GLN A 335 17.85 8.31 4.25
CA GLN A 335 18.75 8.56 5.39
C GLN A 335 18.33 9.77 6.21
N ARG A 336 17.88 10.85 5.56
CA ARG A 336 17.60 12.14 6.23
C ARG A 336 16.15 12.30 6.70
N SER A 337 15.21 11.63 6.05
CA SER A 337 13.77 11.93 6.16
C SER A 337 12.91 10.66 6.08
N LEU A 338 13.27 9.66 6.88
CA LEU A 338 12.48 8.43 7.00
C LEU A 338 11.14 8.67 7.73
N TYR A 339 11.13 9.57 8.73
CA TYR A 339 9.99 9.91 9.58
C TYR A 339 9.53 11.36 9.39
#